data_AF-A0A645F261-F1
#
_entry.id   AF-A0A645F261-F1
#
_cell.length_a   1.000
_cell.length_b   1.000
_cell.length_c   1.000
_cell.angle_alpha   90.00
_cell.angle_beta   90.00
_cell.angle_gamma   90.00
#
_symmetry.space_group_name_H-M   'P 1'
#
loop_
_entity.id
_entity.type
_entity.pdbx_description
1 polymer ?
#
loop_
_entity_poly.entity_id
_entity_poly.type
_entity_poly.pdbx_seq_one_letter_code
_entity_poly.pdbx_strand_id
1 'polypeptide(L)'
;MISQTGYTGETGYEIYTANEHITHVWNKLLEVGADLGLIPCGLGARDTLRLEAGMPLYGHEMDDTVTPLEIGLGFFVKMEKDGGFVGKEALLAKQPFSTKRVGLKVTGKGIVREHATIYAGDEVVGTTTSGTHSPYFGYGIAMAHLNKKHAKIGTALEVDVRGRRISVEVIKLPFYKKAQ
;
A
#
# COMPACT_ATOMS: atom_id res chain seq x y z
N MET A 1 -9.47 24.43 6.76
CA MET A 1 -10.33 23.31 6.34
C MET A 1 -9.96 22.08 7.15
N ILE A 2 -10.94 21.30 7.60
CA ILE A 2 -10.73 20.05 8.33
C ILE A 2 -11.51 18.97 7.58
N SER A 3 -10.84 17.89 7.19
CA SER A 3 -11.46 16.75 6.53
C SER A 3 -11.25 15.48 7.34
N GLN A 4 -12.26 14.62 7.42
CA GLN A 4 -12.13 13.29 8.03
C GLN A 4 -11.51 12.31 7.03
N THR A 5 -10.23 12.52 6.76
CA THR A 5 -9.41 11.76 5.82
C THR A 5 -8.08 11.39 6.47
N GLY A 6 -7.36 10.46 5.86
CA GLY A 6 -6.05 10.05 6.37
C GLY A 6 -5.43 8.92 5.56
N TYR A 7 -4.16 8.65 5.86
CA TYR A 7 -3.33 7.68 5.14
C TYR A 7 -2.71 6.63 6.07
N THR A 8 -3.45 6.26 7.12
CA THR A 8 -2.98 5.34 8.18
C THR A 8 -3.87 4.11 8.36
N GLY A 9 -5.05 4.09 7.74
CA GLY A 9 -6.08 3.07 8.00
C GLY A 9 -6.87 3.27 9.31
N GLU A 10 -6.50 4.28 10.10
CA GLU A 10 -7.17 4.67 11.33
C GLU A 10 -8.15 5.83 11.14
N THR A 11 -9.01 6.02 12.14
CA THR A 11 -9.82 7.23 12.25
C THR A 11 -8.90 8.43 12.48
N GLY A 12 -9.06 9.47 11.66
CA GLY A 12 -8.24 10.67 11.76
C GLY A 12 -8.79 11.81 10.93
N TYR A 13 -8.07 12.93 10.99
CA TYR A 13 -8.38 14.14 10.26
C TYR A 13 -7.13 14.70 9.60
N GLU A 14 -7.30 15.36 8.46
CA GLU A 14 -6.31 16.22 7.84
C GLU A 14 -6.73 17.69 8.04
N ILE A 15 -5.79 18.50 8.52
CA ILE A 15 -6.03 19.90 8.87
C ILE A 15 -5.19 20.78 7.94
N TYR A 16 -5.88 21.64 7.19
CA TYR A 16 -5.28 22.57 6.23
C TYR A 16 -5.53 24.00 6.71
N THR A 17 -4.48 24.78 6.84
CA THR A 17 -4.52 26.19 7.26
C THR A 17 -3.43 26.99 6.55
N ALA A 18 -3.48 28.31 6.67
CA ALA A 18 -2.45 29.20 6.15
C ALA A 18 -1.11 28.97 6.87
N ASN A 19 0.00 29.22 6.18
CA ASN A 19 1.35 28.92 6.68
C ASN A 19 1.64 29.64 8.00
N GLU A 20 1.18 30.88 8.15
CA GLU A 20 1.32 31.69 9.37
C GLU A 20 0.60 31.08 10.59
N HIS A 21 -0.33 30.15 10.39
CA HIS A 21 -1.10 29.52 11.45
C HIS A 21 -0.65 28.10 11.80
N ILE A 22 0.18 27.45 10.96
CA ILE A 22 0.45 26.01 11.12
C ILE A 22 1.18 25.68 12.43
N THR A 23 2.14 26.51 12.84
CA THR A 23 2.89 26.31 14.09
C THR A 23 1.98 26.44 15.31
N HIS A 24 1.04 27.39 15.28
CA HIS A 24 0.07 27.57 16.36
C HIS A 24 -0.85 26.35 16.47
N VAL A 25 -1.42 25.90 15.34
CA VAL A 25 -2.28 24.71 15.29
C VAL A 25 -1.54 23.47 15.77
N TRP A 26 -0.32 23.24 15.29
CA TRP A 26 0.52 22.11 15.69
C TRP A 26 0.75 22.07 17.20
N ASN A 27 1.23 23.17 17.78
CA ASN A 27 1.50 23.26 19.21
C ASN A 27 0.23 23.08 20.04
N LYS A 28 -0.89 23.68 19.59
CA LYS A 28 -2.15 23.57 20.33
C LYS A 28 -2.69 22.14 20.33
N LEU A 29 -2.56 21.40 19.22
CA LEU A 29 -2.95 19.98 19.16
C LEU A 29 -2.13 19.13 20.12
N LEU A 30 -0.81 19.32 20.16
CA LEU A 30 0.06 18.60 21.09
C LEU A 30 -0.27 18.92 22.56
N GLU A 31 -0.56 20.18 22.87
CA GLU A 31 -0.98 20.61 24.20
C GLU A 31 -2.27 19.92 24.63
N VAL A 32 -3.34 20.01 23.83
CA VAL A 32 -4.65 19.46 24.21
C VAL A 32 -4.71 17.94 24.10
N GLY A 33 -3.86 17.34 23.28
CA GLY A 33 -3.78 15.89 23.07
C GLY A 33 -2.82 15.18 24.02
N ALA A 34 -2.08 15.90 24.87
CA ALA A 34 -1.07 15.33 25.74
C ALA A 34 -1.64 14.24 26.68
N ASP A 35 -2.77 14.53 27.33
CA ASP A 35 -3.44 13.59 28.24
C ASP A 35 -4.05 12.37 27.52
N LEU A 36 -4.19 12.45 26.19
CA LEU A 36 -4.62 11.35 25.33
C LEU A 36 -3.44 10.55 24.75
N GLY A 37 -2.21 10.91 25.09
CA GLY A 37 -0.99 10.27 24.58
C GLY A 37 -0.66 10.65 23.13
N LEU A 38 -1.12 11.81 22.65
CA LEU A 38 -0.77 12.29 21.31
C LEU A 38 0.75 12.54 21.21
N ILE A 39 1.36 11.97 20.18
CA ILE A 39 2.79 12.13 19.88
C ILE A 39 3.00 12.49 18.42
N PRO A 40 4.08 13.23 18.09
CA PRO A 40 4.47 13.45 16.71
C PRO A 40 4.98 12.14 16.07
N CYS A 41 4.52 11.88 14.84
CA CYS A 41 4.91 10.70 14.07
C CYS A 41 5.60 11.11 12.77
N GLY A 42 6.71 10.43 12.45
CA GLY A 42 7.50 10.69 11.24
C GLY A 42 7.11 9.83 10.03
N LEU A 43 7.86 10.01 8.94
CA LEU A 43 7.62 9.33 7.67
C LEU A 43 7.72 7.80 7.75
N GLY A 44 8.64 7.26 8.56
CA GLY A 44 8.78 5.81 8.73
C GLY A 44 7.50 5.17 9.31
N ALA A 45 6.90 5.78 10.33
CA ALA A 45 5.64 5.33 10.91
C ALA A 45 4.46 5.49 9.93
N ARG A 46 4.44 6.58 9.15
CA ARG A 46 3.43 6.76 8.09
C ARG A 46 3.51 5.64 7.06
N ASP A 47 4.72 5.26 6.63
CA ASP A 47 4.92 4.22 5.61
C ASP A 47 4.54 2.82 6.12
N THR A 48 4.78 2.51 7.41
CA THR A 48 4.28 1.26 7.99
C THR A 48 2.76 1.23 8.04
N LEU A 49 2.12 2.31 8.52
CA LEU A 49 0.66 2.36 8.70
C LEU A 49 -0.10 2.28 7.36
N ARG A 50 0.34 3.03 6.33
CA ARG A 50 -0.28 2.97 5.00
C ARG A 50 -0.14 1.58 4.38
N LEU A 51 1.01 0.94 4.58
CA LEU A 51 1.29 -0.39 4.04
C LEU A 51 0.41 -1.43 4.72
N GLU A 52 0.32 -1.40 6.05
CA GLU A 52 -0.59 -2.23 6.84
C GLU A 52 -2.05 -2.04 6.37
N ALA A 53 -2.47 -0.81 6.11
CA ALA A 53 -3.78 -0.48 5.56
C ALA A 53 -3.95 -0.80 4.06
N GLY A 54 -2.94 -1.35 3.38
CA GLY A 54 -2.97 -1.71 1.95
C GLY A 54 -3.10 -0.53 0.99
N MET A 55 -2.76 0.69 1.44
CA MET A 55 -2.88 1.91 0.66
C MET A 55 -1.68 2.06 -0.31
N PRO A 56 -1.95 2.31 -1.61
CA PRO A 56 -0.90 2.45 -2.62
C PRO A 56 -0.14 3.76 -2.46
N LEU A 57 1.17 3.74 -2.69
CA LEU A 57 2.01 4.93 -2.80
C LEU A 57 2.40 5.14 -4.28
N TYR A 58 2.22 6.35 -4.79
CA TYR A 58 2.65 6.68 -6.16
C TYR A 58 4.18 6.60 -6.25
N GLY A 59 4.69 6.01 -7.34
CA GLY A 59 6.09 5.60 -7.50
C GLY A 59 6.39 4.18 -7.00
N HIS A 60 5.43 3.52 -6.32
CA HIS A 60 5.59 2.16 -5.79
C HIS A 60 4.51 1.23 -6.36
N GLU A 61 3.28 1.30 -5.84
CA GLU A 61 2.18 0.45 -6.30
C GLU A 61 1.56 0.94 -7.60
N MET A 62 1.72 2.23 -7.90
CA MET A 62 1.18 2.89 -9.09
C MET A 62 2.16 3.95 -9.59
N ASP A 63 2.25 4.09 -10.90
CA ASP A 63 2.98 5.12 -11.62
C ASP A 63 2.32 5.32 -12.99
N ASP A 64 2.99 6.00 -13.91
CA ASP A 64 2.46 6.28 -15.26
C ASP A 64 2.32 5.02 -16.14
N THR A 65 2.90 3.89 -15.74
CA THR A 65 2.87 2.61 -16.46
C THR A 65 1.82 1.64 -15.90
N VAL A 66 1.39 1.84 -14.67
CA VAL A 66 0.48 0.94 -13.94
C VAL A 66 -0.91 1.55 -13.82
N THR A 67 -1.92 0.84 -14.31
CA THR A 67 -3.29 1.38 -14.29
C THR A 67 -4.01 1.10 -12.97
N PRO A 68 -4.91 1.98 -12.51
CA PRO A 68 -5.69 1.73 -11.29
C PRO A 68 -6.52 0.45 -11.36
N LEU A 69 -7.01 0.06 -12.54
CA LEU A 69 -7.79 -1.16 -12.73
C LEU A 69 -6.94 -2.43 -12.55
N GLU A 70 -5.68 -2.40 -12.99
CA GLU A 70 -4.72 -3.51 -12.88
C GLU A 70 -4.37 -3.84 -11.41
N ILE A 71 -4.34 -2.82 -10.55
CA ILE A 71 -3.94 -2.96 -9.14
C ILE A 71 -5.11 -2.95 -8.15
N GLY A 72 -6.33 -3.17 -8.65
CA GLY A 72 -7.52 -3.33 -7.83
C GLY A 72 -8.09 -2.04 -7.24
N LEU A 73 -7.80 -0.88 -7.84
CA LEU A 73 -8.35 0.43 -7.44
C LEU A 73 -9.57 0.83 -8.27
N GLY A 74 -10.24 -0.12 -8.94
CA GLY A 74 -11.38 0.15 -9.81
C GLY A 74 -12.56 0.84 -9.13
N PHE A 75 -12.70 0.70 -7.80
CA PHE A 75 -13.73 1.43 -7.04
C PHE A 75 -13.63 2.97 -7.19
N PHE A 76 -12.42 3.49 -7.40
CA PHE A 76 -12.15 4.91 -7.61
C PHE A 76 -12.32 5.36 -9.07
N VAL A 77 -12.47 4.43 -10.02
CA VAL A 77 -12.57 4.73 -11.46
C VAL A 77 -14.04 4.66 -11.89
N LYS A 78 -14.64 5.81 -12.20
CA LYS A 78 -16.03 5.89 -12.67
C LYS A 78 -16.10 5.70 -14.18
N MET A 79 -16.02 4.43 -14.63
CA MET A 79 -16.07 4.08 -16.06
C MET A 79 -17.33 4.60 -16.77
N GLU A 80 -18.44 4.67 -16.04
CA GLU A 80 -19.75 5.16 -16.52
C GLU A 80 -19.92 6.67 -16.44
N LYS A 81 -18.87 7.45 -16.20
CA LYS A 81 -18.96 8.91 -16.17
C LYS A 81 -19.43 9.46 -17.53
N ASP A 82 -20.53 10.21 -17.52
CA ASP A 82 -21.06 10.91 -18.69
C ASP A 82 -20.01 11.87 -19.28
N GLY A 83 -19.90 11.87 -20.60
CA GLY A 83 -18.88 12.65 -21.33
C GLY A 83 -17.45 12.08 -21.22
N GLY A 84 -17.25 10.96 -20.53
CA GLY A 84 -15.95 10.30 -20.41
C GLY A 84 -14.95 11.01 -19.49
N PHE A 85 -13.69 10.58 -19.56
CA PHE A 85 -12.57 11.17 -18.85
C PHE A 85 -11.25 10.83 -19.55
N VAL A 86 -10.22 11.63 -19.31
CA VAL A 86 -8.88 11.41 -19.86
C VAL A 86 -8.38 10.02 -19.49
N GLY A 87 -8.05 9.22 -20.51
CA GLY A 87 -7.52 7.86 -20.33
C GLY A 87 -8.57 6.74 -20.29
N LYS A 88 -9.87 7.03 -20.41
CA LYS A 88 -10.93 6.00 -20.43
C LYS A 88 -10.69 4.93 -21.50
N GLU A 89 -10.41 5.35 -22.72
CA GLU A 89 -10.18 4.46 -23.87
C GLU A 89 -8.91 3.62 -23.68
N ALA A 90 -7.86 4.22 -23.11
CA ALA A 90 -6.61 3.51 -22.80
C ALA A 90 -6.82 2.43 -21.72
N LEU A 91 -7.63 2.70 -20.69
CA LEU A 91 -7.98 1.72 -19.66
C LEU A 91 -8.80 0.54 -20.23
N LEU A 92 -9.67 0.80 -21.21
CA LEU A 92 -10.42 -0.25 -21.90
C LEU A 92 -9.49 -1.09 -22.79
N ALA A 93 -8.60 -0.45 -23.54
CA ALA A 93 -7.66 -1.12 -24.44
C ALA A 93 -6.62 -2.00 -23.72
N LYS A 94 -6.26 -1.68 -22.47
CA LYS A 94 -5.27 -2.46 -21.69
C LYS A 94 -5.85 -3.78 -21.12
N GLN A 95 -7.15 -4.04 -21.26
CA GLN A 95 -7.77 -5.27 -20.77
C GLN A 95 -7.62 -6.44 -21.76
N PRO A 96 -7.54 -7.70 -21.28
CA PRO A 96 -7.53 -8.11 -19.87
C PRO A 96 -6.15 -7.94 -19.22
N PHE A 97 -6.11 -7.51 -17.95
CA PHE A 97 -4.85 -7.39 -17.21
C PHE A 97 -4.27 -8.77 -16.87
N SER A 98 -2.96 -8.96 -17.02
CA SER A 98 -2.22 -10.16 -16.61
C SER A 98 -1.64 -10.05 -15.19
N THR A 99 -1.48 -8.82 -14.69
CA THR A 99 -0.92 -8.52 -13.37
C THR A 99 -2.03 -8.21 -12.36
N LYS A 100 -1.73 -8.43 -11.07
CA LYS A 100 -2.58 -8.06 -9.95
C LYS A 100 -1.72 -7.60 -8.76
N ARG A 101 -2.17 -6.54 -8.08
CA ARG A 101 -1.60 -6.14 -6.79
C ARG A 101 -2.03 -7.10 -5.67
N VAL A 102 -1.07 -7.58 -4.90
CA VAL A 102 -1.29 -8.50 -3.77
C VAL A 102 -0.55 -8.05 -2.52
N GLY A 103 -0.96 -8.59 -1.36
CA GLY A 103 -0.19 -8.54 -0.14
C GLY A 103 0.62 -9.81 0.04
N LEU A 104 1.80 -9.70 0.64
CA LEU A 104 2.70 -10.80 0.95
C LEU A 104 3.02 -10.77 2.44
N LYS A 105 2.84 -11.90 3.12
CA LYS A 105 3.37 -12.15 4.45
C LYS A 105 4.73 -12.81 4.32
N VAL A 106 5.76 -12.25 4.96
CA VAL A 106 7.07 -12.88 5.02
C VAL A 106 7.03 -14.01 6.05
N THR A 107 7.26 -15.24 5.59
CA THR A 107 7.25 -16.45 6.43
C THR A 107 8.67 -16.96 6.73
N GLY A 108 9.65 -16.58 5.90
CA GLY A 108 11.07 -16.83 6.11
C GLY A 108 11.79 -15.76 6.94
N LYS A 109 13.12 -15.92 7.10
CA LYS A 109 13.97 -14.96 7.82
C LYS A 109 14.48 -13.86 6.88
N GLY A 110 14.06 -12.63 7.11
CA GLY A 110 14.63 -11.42 6.51
C GLY A 110 13.58 -10.35 6.23
N ILE A 111 14.01 -9.26 5.59
CA ILE A 111 13.13 -8.13 5.26
C ILE A 111 13.06 -8.03 3.74
N VAL A 112 11.84 -8.15 3.23
CA VAL A 112 11.52 -7.88 1.83
C VAL A 112 11.33 -6.37 1.68
N ARG A 113 12.03 -5.77 0.72
CA ARG A 113 11.89 -4.36 0.33
C ARG A 113 11.27 -4.28 -1.05
N GLU A 114 11.06 -3.07 -1.56
CA GLU A 114 10.67 -2.83 -2.94
C GLU A 114 11.69 -3.35 -3.97
N HIS A 115 11.22 -3.53 -5.20
CA HIS A 115 12.00 -3.94 -6.37
C HIS A 115 12.69 -5.31 -6.25
N ALA A 116 12.21 -6.17 -5.36
CA ALA A 116 12.69 -7.52 -5.21
C ALA A 116 11.91 -8.49 -6.12
N THR A 117 12.63 -9.34 -6.84
CA THR A 117 12.03 -10.31 -7.77
C THR A 117 11.34 -11.44 -7.03
N ILE A 118 10.14 -11.81 -7.48
CA ILE A 118 9.32 -12.86 -6.88
C ILE A 118 9.32 -14.11 -7.76
N TYR A 119 9.44 -15.27 -7.13
CA TYR A 119 9.58 -16.57 -7.77
C TYR A 119 8.51 -17.56 -7.32
N ALA A 120 8.08 -18.40 -8.27
CA ALA A 120 7.36 -19.63 -8.03
C ALA A 120 8.23 -20.79 -8.56
N GLY A 121 9.03 -21.40 -7.67
CA GLY A 121 10.12 -22.27 -8.10
C GLY A 121 11.17 -21.46 -8.87
N ASP A 122 11.45 -21.84 -10.11
CA ASP A 122 12.41 -21.12 -10.97
C ASP A 122 11.77 -20.03 -11.84
N GLU A 123 10.44 -19.93 -11.86
CA GLU A 123 9.71 -18.94 -12.66
C GLU A 123 9.68 -17.58 -11.96
N VAL A 124 10.08 -16.51 -12.67
CA VAL A 124 9.85 -15.12 -12.23
C VAL A 124 8.38 -14.76 -12.45
N VAL A 125 7.66 -14.49 -11.35
CA VAL A 125 6.21 -14.28 -11.36
C VAL A 125 5.79 -12.86 -10.99
N GLY A 126 6.71 -12.01 -10.55
CA GLY A 126 6.40 -10.63 -10.19
C GLY A 126 7.54 -9.87 -9.53
N THR A 127 7.20 -8.72 -8.97
CA THR A 127 8.12 -7.84 -8.24
C THR A 127 7.41 -7.20 -7.05
N THR A 128 8.14 -6.99 -5.97
CA THR A 128 7.64 -6.27 -4.81
C THR A 128 7.64 -4.75 -5.09
N THR A 129 6.63 -4.07 -4.59
CA THR A 129 6.45 -2.62 -4.79
C THR A 129 6.73 -1.83 -3.52
N SER A 130 6.37 -2.40 -2.37
CA SER A 130 6.67 -1.86 -1.04
C SER A 130 6.94 -3.00 -0.09
N GLY A 131 7.79 -2.81 0.92
CA GLY A 131 8.00 -3.83 1.94
C GLY A 131 8.80 -3.34 3.14
N THR A 132 8.40 -3.79 4.32
CA THR A 132 9.04 -3.43 5.60
C THR A 132 8.63 -4.43 6.70
N HIS A 133 9.17 -4.23 7.90
CA HIS A 133 8.67 -4.90 9.10
C HIS A 133 7.40 -4.20 9.60
N SER A 134 6.32 -4.93 9.83
CA SER A 134 5.10 -4.38 10.43
C SER A 134 5.21 -4.41 11.95
N PRO A 135 5.21 -3.23 12.63
CA PRO A 135 5.17 -3.18 14.09
C PRO A 135 3.89 -3.80 14.67
N TYR A 136 2.75 -3.67 13.98
CA TYR A 136 1.47 -4.21 14.45
C TYR A 136 1.47 -5.75 14.46
N PHE A 137 1.97 -6.38 13.41
CA PHE A 137 1.96 -7.84 13.26
C PHE A 137 3.20 -8.55 13.80
N GLY A 138 4.31 -7.82 14.00
CA GLY A 138 5.59 -8.39 14.44
C GLY A 138 6.31 -9.23 13.37
N TYR A 139 5.88 -9.17 12.11
CA TYR A 139 6.52 -9.85 10.98
C TYR A 139 6.65 -8.96 9.75
N GLY A 140 7.44 -9.39 8.76
CA GLY A 140 7.61 -8.66 7.50
C GLY A 140 6.38 -8.74 6.61
N ILE A 141 5.99 -7.61 6.01
CA ILE A 141 4.92 -7.53 5.02
C ILE A 141 5.40 -6.80 3.77
N ALA A 142 4.85 -7.14 2.61
CA ALA A 142 5.15 -6.47 1.36
C ALA A 142 3.91 -6.38 0.46
N MET A 143 3.78 -5.32 -0.31
CA MET A 143 2.90 -5.30 -1.49
C MET A 143 3.70 -5.66 -2.73
N ALA A 144 3.01 -6.24 -3.72
CA ALA A 144 3.65 -6.69 -4.94
C ALA A 144 2.72 -6.61 -6.15
N HIS A 145 3.32 -6.47 -7.32
CA HIS A 145 2.70 -6.78 -8.60
C HIS A 145 3.04 -8.21 -8.97
N LEU A 146 2.01 -9.04 -9.13
CA LEU A 146 2.16 -10.47 -9.38
C LEU A 146 1.34 -10.88 -10.60
N ASN A 147 1.87 -11.81 -11.40
CA ASN A 147 1.10 -12.49 -12.43
C ASN A 147 -0.14 -13.13 -11.79
N LYS A 148 -1.31 -12.85 -12.36
CA LYS A 148 -2.62 -13.28 -11.84
C LYS A 148 -2.71 -14.79 -11.58
N LYS A 149 -1.98 -15.60 -12.34
CA LYS A 149 -1.92 -17.07 -12.15
C LYS A 149 -1.40 -17.47 -10.76
N HIS A 150 -0.57 -16.65 -10.14
CA HIS A 150 0.03 -16.89 -8.83
C HIS A 150 -0.60 -16.04 -7.71
N ALA A 151 -1.58 -15.20 -8.03
CA ALA A 151 -2.16 -14.21 -7.11
C ALA A 151 -3.31 -14.75 -6.23
N LYS A 152 -3.45 -16.07 -6.10
CA LYS A 152 -4.40 -16.70 -5.19
C LYS A 152 -3.90 -16.59 -3.74
N ILE A 153 -4.79 -16.25 -2.81
CA ILE A 153 -4.47 -16.23 -1.37
C ILE A 153 -4.01 -17.63 -0.92
N GLY A 154 -2.98 -17.68 -0.09
CA GLY A 154 -2.33 -18.90 0.39
C GLY A 154 -1.25 -19.45 -0.54
N THR A 155 -1.02 -18.85 -1.72
CA THR A 155 0.08 -19.27 -2.60
C THR A 155 1.41 -18.99 -1.93
N ALA A 156 2.23 -20.04 -1.76
CA ALA A 156 3.61 -19.92 -1.30
C ALA A 156 4.51 -19.49 -2.46
N LEU A 157 5.37 -18.51 -2.21
CA LEU A 157 6.31 -17.93 -3.17
C LEU A 157 7.64 -17.64 -2.48
N GLU A 158 8.64 -17.25 -3.26
CA GLU A 158 9.93 -16.80 -2.74
C GLU A 158 10.31 -15.44 -3.30
N VAL A 159 10.97 -14.62 -2.49
CA VAL A 159 11.45 -13.30 -2.91
C VAL A 159 12.97 -13.28 -2.86
N ASP A 160 13.60 -12.79 -3.92
CA ASP A 160 15.05 -12.56 -3.95
C ASP A 160 15.44 -11.36 -3.11
N VAL A 161 16.12 -11.62 -2.00
CA VAL A 161 16.71 -10.56 -1.18
C VAL A 161 18.22 -10.74 -1.17
N ARG A 162 18.88 -10.04 -2.10
CA ARG A 162 20.34 -10.02 -2.26
C ARG A 162 20.92 -11.42 -2.50
N GLY A 163 20.32 -12.17 -3.41
CA GLY A 163 20.74 -13.51 -3.81
C GLY A 163 20.23 -14.63 -2.90
N ARG A 164 19.38 -14.32 -1.91
CA ARG A 164 18.75 -15.31 -1.04
C ARG A 164 17.24 -15.34 -1.27
N ARG A 165 16.69 -16.53 -1.47
CA ARG A 165 15.25 -16.77 -1.56
C ARG A 165 14.62 -16.74 -0.17
N ILE A 166 13.76 -15.76 0.08
CA ILE A 166 12.96 -15.66 1.32
C ILE A 166 11.54 -16.10 1.04
N SER A 167 11.05 -17.08 1.79
CA SER A 167 9.68 -17.57 1.66
C SER A 167 8.67 -16.49 2.07
N VAL A 168 7.62 -16.36 1.26
CA VAL A 168 6.47 -15.49 1.49
C VAL A 168 5.18 -16.21 1.14
N GLU A 169 4.06 -15.71 1.65
CA GLU A 169 2.72 -16.21 1.35
C GLU A 169 1.84 -15.07 0.84
N VAL A 170 1.10 -15.31 -0.24
CA VAL A 170 0.10 -14.36 -0.74
C VAL A 170 -1.06 -14.26 0.25
N ILE A 171 -1.32 -13.05 0.75
CA ILE A 171 -2.42 -12.79 1.69
C ILE A 171 -3.36 -11.70 1.16
N LYS A 172 -4.54 -11.63 1.76
CA LYS A 172 -5.57 -10.64 1.41
C LYS A 172 -5.12 -9.25 1.84
N LEU A 173 -5.32 -8.25 0.96
CA LEU A 173 -5.25 -6.84 1.32
C LEU A 173 -6.62 -6.32 1.80
N PRO A 174 -6.66 -5.32 2.70
CA PRO A 174 -5.51 -4.79 3.45
C PRO A 174 -5.00 -5.78 4.50
N PHE A 175 -3.76 -5.61 4.99
CA PHE A 175 -3.22 -6.46 6.07
C PHE A 175 -3.96 -6.20 7.37
N TYR A 176 -4.15 -4.92 7.67
CA TYR A 176 -4.88 -4.40 8.81
C TYR A 176 -6.18 -3.75 8.33
N LYS A 177 -7.27 -4.03 9.06
CA LYS A 177 -8.54 -3.32 8.92
C LYS A 177 -9.13 -3.12 10.30
N LYS A 178 -9.34 -1.87 10.69
CA LYS A 178 -10.08 -1.54 11.91
C LYS A 178 -11.48 -2.17 11.85
N ALA A 179 -11.88 -2.88 12.90
CA ALA A 179 -13.26 -3.33 13.05
C ALA A 179 -14.17 -2.11 13.19
N GLN A 180 -15.28 -2.10 12.45
CA GLN A 180 -16.33 -1.09 12.60
C GLN A 180 -17.20 -1.42 13.80
#